data_AF-A0A378X052-F1
#
_entry.id   AF-A0A378X052-F1
#
_cell.length_a   1.000
_cell.length_b   1.000
_cell.length_c   1.000
_cell.angle_alpha   90.00
_cell.angle_beta   90.00
_cell.angle_gamma   90.00
#
_symmetry.space_group_name_H-M   'P 1'
#
loop_
_entity.id
_entity.type
_entity.pdbx_description
1 polymer ?
#
loop_
_entity_poly.entity_id
_entity_poly.type
_entity_poly.pdbx_seq_one_letter_code
_entity_poly.pdbx_strand_id
1 'polypeptide(L)'
;MVVIDYVVIGVGPRTLGRQHAYSISLAAALPVQAIGALLGPVSRLLIMIGNAITPGRGFRNGPFASEVELREIVDMAQQSGVVDSEERRMIQSVFELGDTAARAVMVPRTEMVWIEADKTVAQAMSLAVRSGHSRIPVVGENVDDILGVVYLKDLVPYADRGRSVQVRAVMRPAVFVPDSKPLDALLDEMQRRRNHMALLVDEYGGIAGLVTIEDVLEEIVGEIADEYDTDEIAPVEELGEGVYRVSTRLPVEDLGELFGLEIEEEDVDTVGGMLAHTLGRVPLPGSEVVVHGLLLQGEGGADTRGRVRVHTVVARRAEEPDELSGALADAGRGDRQGGKRRRDTRTEMAMTERESAELNTADLNAEDGKLLVLARGAMGRTGGVAGAAIRDTDGRTYAAGTVDLNTLSLSALQAAVAAAISSGAEGFEAAVLVGGQDSDPGVAAVREVSTSAVVIVTDRKGTTYRTVAGTETAR
;
A
#
# COMPACT_ATOMS: atom_id res chain seq x y z
N MET A 1 22.00 34.09 -46.27
CA MET A 1 22.09 34.85 -45.02
C MET A 1 21.54 34.05 -43.85
N VAL A 2 20.25 33.72 -43.80
CA VAL A 2 19.64 32.96 -42.67
C VAL A 2 20.35 31.63 -42.34
N VAL A 3 20.69 30.82 -43.34
CA VAL A 3 21.40 29.54 -43.12
C VAL A 3 22.82 29.76 -42.60
N ILE A 4 23.49 30.82 -43.07
CA ILE A 4 24.85 31.15 -42.64
C ILE A 4 24.82 31.65 -41.19
N ASP A 5 23.88 32.51 -40.83
CA ASP A 5 23.70 32.96 -39.45
C ASP A 5 23.34 31.79 -38.53
N TYR A 6 22.45 30.89 -38.96
CA TYR A 6 22.10 29.70 -38.18
C TYR A 6 23.33 28.82 -37.90
N VAL A 7 24.20 28.64 -38.89
CA VAL A 7 25.40 27.80 -38.73
C VAL A 7 26.50 28.51 -37.94
N VAL A 8 26.78 29.78 -38.23
CA VAL A 8 27.92 30.50 -37.66
C VAL A 8 27.62 31.02 -36.25
N ILE A 9 26.38 31.44 -35.98
CA ILE A 9 25.98 32.02 -34.70
C ILE A 9 25.23 30.99 -33.85
N GLY A 10 24.38 30.17 -34.47
CA GLY A 10 23.55 29.20 -33.74
C GLY A 10 24.27 27.89 -33.41
N VAL A 11 24.60 27.11 -34.44
CA VAL A 11 25.02 25.71 -34.28
C VAL A 11 26.52 25.57 -34.04
N GLY A 12 27.36 26.24 -34.85
CA GLY A 12 28.81 26.12 -34.81
C GLY A 12 29.42 26.35 -33.41
N PRO A 13 29.10 27.48 -32.74
CA PRO A 13 29.61 27.77 -31.41
C PRO A 13 29.16 26.75 -30.35
N ARG A 14 27.89 26.29 -30.41
CA ARG A 14 27.36 25.28 -29.48
C ARG A 14 28.05 23.93 -29.66
N THR A 15 28.26 23.51 -30.91
CA THR A 15 28.91 22.25 -31.23
C THR A 15 30.39 22.27 -30.81
N LEU A 16 31.12 23.34 -31.14
CA LEU A 16 32.52 23.51 -30.74
C LEU A 16 32.67 23.61 -29.22
N GLY A 17 31.77 24.34 -28.56
CA GLY A 17 31.71 24.47 -27.11
C GLY A 17 31.51 23.12 -26.40
N ARG A 18 30.65 22.24 -26.93
CA ARG A 18 30.43 20.90 -26.37
C ARG A 18 31.61 19.96 -26.62
N GLN A 19 32.25 20.04 -27.78
CA GLN A 19 33.39 19.17 -28.13
C GLN A 19 34.69 19.57 -27.42
N HIS A 20 34.90 20.87 -27.16
CA HIS A 20 36.14 21.42 -26.61
C HIS A 20 35.90 22.25 -25.34
N ALA A 21 35.01 21.77 -24.47
CA ALA A 21 34.54 22.52 -23.31
C ALA A 21 35.69 23.05 -22.43
N TYR A 22 36.68 22.20 -22.11
CA TYR A 22 37.78 22.57 -21.21
C TYR A 22 38.69 23.67 -21.77
N SER A 23 39.16 23.53 -23.01
CA SER A 23 40.11 24.47 -23.62
C SER A 23 39.45 25.81 -23.94
N ILE A 24 38.20 25.80 -24.42
CA ILE A 24 37.43 27.03 -24.65
C ILE A 24 37.15 27.74 -23.32
N SER A 25 36.76 26.99 -22.28
CA SER A 25 36.52 27.57 -20.95
C SER A 25 37.77 28.21 -20.36
N LEU A 26 38.94 27.55 -20.49
CA LEU A 26 40.21 28.09 -20.00
C LEU A 26 40.62 29.37 -20.75
N ALA A 27 40.44 29.40 -22.07
CA ALA A 27 40.75 30.57 -22.90
C ALA A 27 39.77 31.73 -22.64
N ALA A 28 38.49 31.43 -22.42
CA ALA A 28 37.45 32.41 -22.12
C ALA A 28 37.50 32.91 -20.66
N ALA A 29 38.21 32.23 -19.76
CA ALA A 29 38.25 32.55 -18.33
C ALA A 29 38.73 33.99 -18.08
N LEU A 30 39.84 34.42 -18.70
CA LEU A 30 40.40 35.77 -18.52
C LEU A 30 39.44 36.87 -19.01
N PRO A 31 38.91 36.82 -20.25
CA PRO A 31 37.89 37.76 -20.71
C PRO A 31 36.65 37.82 -19.80
N VAL A 32 36.13 36.66 -19.41
CA VAL A 32 34.93 36.56 -18.56
C VAL A 32 35.19 37.15 -17.17
N GLN A 33 36.36 36.91 -16.57
CA GLN A 33 36.76 37.50 -15.30
C GLN A 33 36.91 39.02 -15.39
N ALA A 34 37.49 39.54 -16.48
CA ALA A 34 37.60 40.98 -16.69
C ALA A 34 36.23 41.65 -16.80
N ILE A 35 35.30 41.03 -17.54
CA ILE A 35 33.90 41.48 -17.64
C ILE A 35 33.21 41.41 -16.27
N GLY A 36 33.39 40.32 -15.53
CA GLY A 36 32.83 40.16 -14.18
C GLY A 36 33.36 41.19 -13.18
N ALA A 37 34.65 41.54 -13.25
CA ALA A 37 35.23 42.59 -12.43
C ALA A 37 34.70 43.98 -12.77
N LEU A 38 34.47 44.24 -14.06
CA LEU A 38 33.92 45.51 -14.55
C LEU A 38 32.43 45.69 -14.20
N LEU A 39 31.62 44.65 -14.38
CA LEU A 39 30.18 44.66 -14.12
C LEU A 39 29.82 44.35 -12.65
N GLY A 40 30.75 43.79 -11.89
CA GLY A 40 30.56 43.40 -10.48
C GLY A 40 30.07 44.52 -9.54
N PRO A 41 30.54 45.78 -9.65
CA PRO A 41 30.02 46.88 -8.84
C PRO A 41 28.54 47.18 -9.13
N VAL A 42 28.15 47.09 -10.42
CA VAL A 42 26.79 47.32 -10.88
C VAL A 42 25.87 46.20 -10.39
N SER A 43 26.29 44.94 -10.52
CA SER A 43 25.49 43.81 -10.04
C SER A 43 25.31 43.85 -8.51
N ARG A 44 26.35 44.18 -7.74
CA ARG A 44 26.23 44.34 -6.27
C ARG A 44 25.28 45.46 -5.88
N LEU A 45 25.32 46.59 -6.60
CA LEU A 45 24.40 47.70 -6.38
C LEU A 45 22.95 47.27 -6.65
N LEU A 46 22.70 46.55 -7.75
CA LEU A 46 21.38 46.02 -8.09
C LEU A 46 20.88 44.99 -7.07
N ILE A 47 21.74 44.09 -6.59
CA ILE A 47 21.41 43.12 -5.53
C ILE A 47 21.09 43.83 -4.21
N MET A 48 21.83 44.88 -3.86
CA MET A 48 21.56 45.68 -2.66
C MET A 48 20.19 46.35 -2.73
N ILE A 49 19.85 46.95 -3.88
CA ILE A 49 18.54 47.58 -4.10
C ILE A 49 17.43 46.51 -4.07
N GLY A 50 17.63 45.37 -4.74
CA GLY A 50 16.67 44.27 -4.75
C GLY A 50 16.38 43.73 -3.35
N ASN A 51 17.42 43.45 -2.56
CA ASN A 51 17.29 42.97 -1.18
C ASN A 51 16.62 44.00 -0.24
N ALA A 52 16.68 45.30 -0.55
CA ALA A 52 16.02 46.34 0.23
C ALA A 52 14.52 46.45 -0.07
N ILE A 53 14.08 46.00 -1.26
CA ILE A 53 12.69 46.09 -1.72
C ILE A 53 11.93 44.77 -1.44
N THR A 54 12.62 43.62 -1.47
CA THR A 54 12.00 42.31 -1.26
C THR A 54 12.00 41.91 0.22
N PRO A 55 10.83 41.54 0.81
CA PRO A 55 10.78 41.04 2.18
C PRO A 55 11.36 39.61 2.30
N GLY A 56 12.25 39.37 3.26
CA GLY A 56 12.84 38.05 3.55
C GLY A 56 14.33 38.08 3.93
N ARG A 57 14.94 36.90 4.10
CA ARG A 57 16.41 36.76 4.25
C ARG A 57 17.04 36.91 2.86
N GLY A 58 17.55 38.10 2.53
CA GLY A 58 18.17 38.36 1.23
C GLY A 58 19.39 37.46 0.93
N PHE A 59 19.65 37.20 -0.36
CA PHE A 59 20.74 36.33 -0.80
C PHE A 59 22.10 37.05 -0.72
N ARG A 60 23.04 36.50 0.08
CA ARG A 60 24.39 37.07 0.27
C ARG A 60 25.23 37.17 -1.02
N ASN A 61 24.96 36.34 -2.03
CA ASN A 61 25.68 36.30 -3.31
C ASN A 61 24.80 36.71 -4.51
N GLY A 62 23.61 37.27 -4.27
CA GLY A 62 22.59 37.50 -5.31
C GLY A 62 21.82 36.23 -5.66
N PRO A 63 20.78 36.33 -6.52
CA PRO A 63 19.91 35.20 -6.86
C PRO A 63 20.61 34.14 -7.74
N PHE A 64 21.73 34.49 -8.37
CA PHE A 64 22.42 33.73 -9.44
C PHE A 64 23.46 32.70 -8.97
N ALA A 65 23.39 32.25 -7.72
CA ALA A 65 24.22 31.15 -7.22
C ALA A 65 23.45 30.35 -6.16
N SER A 66 22.12 30.47 -6.20
CA SER A 66 21.22 29.93 -5.19
C SER A 66 20.56 28.66 -5.70
N GLU A 67 19.99 27.89 -4.79
CA GLU A 67 19.07 26.78 -5.05
C GLU A 67 18.03 27.09 -6.13
N VAL A 68 17.65 28.37 -6.30
CA VAL A 68 16.74 28.85 -7.35
C VAL A 68 17.29 28.61 -8.76
N GLU A 69 18.59 28.81 -9.00
CA GLU A 69 19.19 28.56 -10.32
C GLU A 69 19.23 27.06 -10.64
N LEU A 70 19.51 26.23 -9.63
CA LEU A 70 19.42 24.77 -9.77
C LEU A 70 18.00 24.32 -10.09
N ARG A 71 16.98 24.89 -9.43
CA ARG A 71 15.58 24.65 -9.75
C ARG A 71 15.24 25.06 -11.18
N GLU A 72 15.67 26.23 -11.62
CA GLU A 72 15.47 26.70 -13.00
C GLU A 72 16.10 25.74 -14.03
N ILE A 73 17.29 25.19 -13.73
CA ILE A 73 17.93 24.19 -14.59
C ILE A 73 17.10 22.91 -14.67
N VAL A 74 16.56 22.44 -13.55
CA VAL A 74 15.70 21.24 -13.50
C VAL A 74 14.39 21.52 -14.27
N ASP A 75 13.78 22.69 -14.12
CA ASP A 75 12.58 23.09 -14.85
C ASP A 75 12.83 23.18 -16.36
N MET A 76 13.98 23.75 -16.78
CA MET A 76 14.38 23.76 -18.19
C MET A 76 14.63 22.35 -18.73
N ALA A 77 15.19 21.46 -17.92
CA ALA A 77 15.41 20.06 -18.29
C ALA A 77 14.08 19.31 -18.47
N GLN A 78 13.07 19.60 -17.64
CA GLN A 78 11.73 19.05 -17.78
C GLN A 78 11.03 19.56 -19.05
N GLN A 79 11.08 20.87 -19.32
CA GLN A 79 10.53 21.44 -20.56
C GLN A 79 11.20 20.90 -21.82
N SER A 80 12.48 20.54 -21.71
CA SER A 80 13.25 19.93 -22.81
C SER A 80 13.02 18.42 -22.95
N GLY A 81 12.20 17.82 -22.08
CA GLY A 81 11.90 16.37 -22.06
C GLY A 81 13.06 15.49 -21.59
N VAL A 82 14.05 16.06 -20.89
CA VAL A 82 15.21 15.33 -20.35
C VAL A 82 14.91 14.75 -18.98
N VAL A 83 14.02 15.40 -18.23
CA VAL A 83 13.60 15.02 -16.88
C VAL A 83 12.08 14.90 -16.87
N ASP A 84 11.53 13.84 -16.31
CA ASP A 84 10.08 13.71 -16.18
C ASP A 84 9.51 14.60 -15.07
N SER A 85 8.20 14.82 -15.11
CA SER A 85 7.45 15.52 -14.07
C SER A 85 7.61 14.92 -12.67
N GLU A 86 7.72 13.59 -12.54
CA GLU A 86 7.94 12.90 -11.27
C GLU A 86 9.36 13.10 -10.75
N GLU A 87 10.36 12.92 -11.61
CA GLU A 87 11.77 13.16 -11.28
C GLU A 87 11.99 14.61 -10.83
N ARG A 88 11.33 15.57 -11.49
CA ARG A 88 11.34 16.99 -11.08
C ARG A 88 10.77 17.18 -9.68
N ARG A 89 9.64 16.52 -9.35
CA ARG A 89 9.04 16.60 -8.01
C ARG A 89 9.98 16.03 -6.95
N MET A 90 10.57 14.86 -7.20
CA MET A 90 11.53 14.26 -6.27
C MET A 90 12.74 15.17 -6.02
N ILE A 91 13.31 15.75 -7.08
CA ILE A 91 14.44 16.69 -6.95
C ILE A 91 14.04 17.92 -6.13
N GLN A 92 12.83 18.44 -6.34
CA GLN A 92 12.32 19.57 -5.57
C GLN A 92 12.16 19.22 -4.08
N SER A 93 11.59 18.06 -3.77
CA SER A 93 11.42 17.58 -2.39
C SER A 93 12.76 17.39 -1.67
N VAL A 94 13.82 16.97 -2.37
CA VAL A 94 15.17 16.88 -1.78
C VAL A 94 15.67 18.25 -1.31
N PHE A 95 15.38 19.32 -2.05
CA PHE A 95 15.75 20.67 -1.63
C PHE A 95 14.97 21.14 -0.40
N GLU A 96 13.68 20.78 -0.32
CA GLU A 96 12.80 21.18 0.78
C GLU A 96 13.12 20.44 2.10
N LEU A 97 13.68 19.23 2.01
CA LEU A 97 14.03 18.39 3.17
C LEU A 97 14.95 19.08 4.19
N GLY A 98 15.83 19.99 3.74
CA GLY A 98 16.74 20.74 4.61
C GLY A 98 16.04 21.81 5.46
N ASP A 99 14.87 22.28 5.02
CA ASP A 99 14.07 23.29 5.71
C ASP A 99 12.91 22.66 6.51
N THR A 100 12.53 21.43 6.20
CA THR A 100 11.47 20.69 6.90
C THR A 100 11.98 20.14 8.24
N ALA A 101 11.27 20.46 9.32
CA ALA A 101 11.55 19.93 10.65
C ALA A 101 10.90 18.56 10.86
N ALA A 102 11.52 17.69 11.66
CA ALA A 102 11.03 16.34 11.95
C ALA A 102 9.59 16.30 12.49
N ARG A 103 9.17 17.31 13.26
CA ARG A 103 7.79 17.45 13.74
C ARG A 103 6.72 17.53 12.63
N ALA A 104 7.10 17.93 11.41
CA ALA A 104 6.15 18.08 10.31
C ALA A 104 5.67 16.74 9.75
N VAL A 105 6.48 15.69 9.89
CA VAL A 105 6.26 14.36 9.30
C VAL A 105 6.16 13.27 10.35
N MET A 106 6.27 13.63 11.63
CA MET A 106 6.21 12.68 12.72
C MET A 106 4.83 12.05 12.86
N VAL A 107 4.79 10.82 13.35
CA VAL A 107 3.58 10.26 13.95
C VAL A 107 3.38 10.92 15.31
N PRO A 108 2.32 11.72 15.51
CA PRO A 108 2.11 12.41 16.77
C PRO A 108 1.94 11.44 17.94
N ARG A 109 2.29 11.87 19.14
CA ARG A 109 2.15 11.08 20.38
C ARG A 109 0.78 10.39 20.52
N THR A 110 -0.29 11.08 20.17
CA THR A 110 -1.67 10.58 20.27
C THR A 110 -1.98 9.43 19.31
N GLU A 111 -1.21 9.30 18.24
CA GLU A 111 -1.38 8.28 17.20
C GLU A 111 -0.36 7.15 17.32
N MET A 112 0.57 7.22 18.27
CA MET A 112 1.58 6.18 18.47
C MET A 112 0.94 4.87 18.96
N VAL A 113 1.26 3.78 18.26
CA VAL A 113 1.01 2.42 18.76
C VAL A 113 2.18 2.02 19.66
N TRP A 114 1.91 1.78 20.94
CA TRP A 114 2.93 1.46 21.96
C TRP A 114 2.52 0.23 22.79
N ILE A 115 3.47 -0.29 23.59
CA ILE A 115 3.22 -1.40 24.50
C ILE A 115 3.90 -1.18 25.86
N GLU A 116 3.25 -1.59 26.94
CA GLU A 116 3.81 -1.51 28.30
C GLU A 116 4.92 -2.54 28.51
N ALA A 117 5.97 -2.16 29.25
CA ALA A 117 7.16 -2.99 29.47
C ALA A 117 6.92 -4.31 30.20
N ASP A 118 5.84 -4.38 30.99
CA ASP A 118 5.43 -5.54 31.77
C ASP A 118 4.64 -6.58 30.94
N LYS A 119 4.19 -6.21 29.73
CA LYS A 119 3.50 -7.13 28.83
C LYS A 119 4.41 -8.26 28.37
N THR A 120 3.78 -9.33 27.93
CA THR A 120 4.46 -10.50 27.40
C THR A 120 4.84 -10.32 25.94
N VAL A 121 5.88 -11.03 25.48
CA VAL A 121 6.29 -11.05 24.07
C VAL A 121 5.16 -11.53 23.16
N ALA A 122 4.31 -12.46 23.62
CA ALA A 122 3.14 -12.92 22.86
C ALA A 122 2.15 -11.76 22.58
N GLN A 123 1.93 -10.88 23.54
CA GLN A 123 1.09 -9.69 23.36
C GLN A 123 1.73 -8.69 22.40
N ALA A 124 3.04 -8.47 22.51
CA ALA A 124 3.79 -7.61 21.59
C ALA A 124 3.74 -8.12 20.14
N MET A 125 3.91 -9.44 19.95
CA MET A 125 3.83 -10.07 18.63
C MET A 125 2.42 -9.97 18.04
N SER A 126 1.38 -10.18 18.87
CA SER A 126 0.00 -9.99 18.43
C SER A 126 -0.27 -8.53 18.05
N LEU A 127 0.23 -7.56 18.82
CA LEU A 127 0.08 -6.15 18.51
C LEU A 127 0.74 -5.81 17.16
N ALA A 128 2.00 -6.21 16.98
CA ALA A 128 2.76 -5.99 15.75
C ALA A 128 2.10 -6.59 14.51
N VAL A 129 1.56 -7.81 14.61
CA VAL A 129 0.86 -8.46 13.48
C VAL A 129 -0.46 -7.76 13.16
N ARG A 130 -1.24 -7.37 14.18
CA ARG A 130 -2.53 -6.68 13.95
C ARG A 130 -2.37 -5.25 13.46
N SER A 131 -1.35 -4.54 13.93
CA SER A 131 -1.09 -3.14 13.55
C SER A 131 -0.22 -3.02 12.29
N GLY A 132 0.37 -4.11 11.81
CA GLY A 132 1.31 -4.10 10.68
C GLY A 132 2.68 -3.47 10.99
N HIS A 133 2.98 -3.16 12.25
CA HIS A 133 4.20 -2.43 12.62
C HIS A 133 5.37 -3.36 12.93
N SER A 134 6.52 -3.07 12.32
CA SER A 134 7.77 -3.82 12.56
C SER A 134 8.51 -3.39 13.83
N ARG A 135 8.21 -2.20 14.36
CA ARG A 135 8.85 -1.59 15.53
C ARG A 135 7.79 -0.91 16.38
N ILE A 136 7.82 -1.14 17.68
CA ILE A 136 6.82 -0.62 18.62
C ILE A 136 7.56 -0.03 19.83
N PRO A 137 7.32 1.24 20.18
CA PRO A 137 7.84 1.84 21.39
C PRO A 137 7.33 1.11 22.64
N VAL A 138 8.23 0.94 23.62
CA VAL A 138 7.94 0.32 24.91
C VAL A 138 7.87 1.42 25.97
N VAL A 139 6.71 1.54 26.62
CA VAL A 139 6.45 2.55 27.66
C VAL A 139 6.57 1.95 29.06
N GLY A 140 6.95 2.79 30.02
CA GLY A 140 6.94 2.48 31.44
C GLY A 140 5.65 2.93 32.10
N GLU A 141 5.71 3.98 32.92
CA GLU A 141 4.56 4.45 33.72
C GLU A 141 3.52 5.22 32.88
N ASN A 142 3.97 5.92 31.84
CA ASN A 142 3.12 6.72 30.96
C ASN A 142 3.71 6.77 29.55
N VAL A 143 2.96 7.36 28.61
CA VAL A 143 3.36 7.44 27.19
C VAL A 143 4.62 8.31 26.98
N ASP A 144 4.92 9.22 27.92
CA ASP A 144 6.15 10.04 27.89
C ASP A 144 7.39 9.26 28.37
N ASP A 145 7.20 8.21 29.17
CA ASP A 145 8.26 7.36 29.72
C ASP A 145 8.60 6.23 28.75
N ILE A 146 9.32 6.55 27.68
CA ILE A 146 9.77 5.57 26.69
C ILE A 146 11.04 4.87 27.18
N LEU A 147 10.91 3.59 27.49
CA LEU A 147 12.00 2.74 27.98
C LEU A 147 12.83 2.13 26.85
N GLY A 148 12.25 1.96 25.66
CA GLY A 148 12.91 1.36 24.52
C GLY A 148 12.00 1.13 23.32
N VAL A 149 12.48 0.31 22.39
CA VAL A 149 11.72 -0.11 21.20
C VAL A 149 11.85 -1.61 21.03
N VAL A 150 10.75 -2.30 20.78
CA VAL A 150 10.73 -3.72 20.45
C VAL A 150 10.59 -3.91 18.94
N TYR A 151 11.37 -4.84 18.40
CA TYR A 151 11.39 -5.13 16.96
C TYR A 151 10.69 -6.47 16.75
N LEU A 152 9.77 -6.53 15.79
CA LEU A 152 9.04 -7.75 15.47
C LEU A 152 9.99 -8.93 15.22
N LYS A 153 11.07 -8.71 14.46
CA LYS A 153 12.09 -9.74 14.18
C LYS A 153 12.76 -10.31 15.45
N ASP A 154 12.85 -9.53 16.52
CA ASP A 154 13.47 -9.96 17.78
C ASP A 154 12.45 -10.68 18.69
N LEU A 155 11.15 -10.58 18.39
CA LEU A 155 10.10 -11.32 19.07
C LEU A 155 9.96 -12.76 18.53
N VAL A 156 10.23 -12.96 17.24
CA VAL A 156 10.08 -14.26 16.54
C VAL A 156 10.79 -15.42 17.27
N PRO A 157 12.04 -15.29 17.77
CA PRO A 157 12.73 -16.37 18.49
C PRO A 157 12.00 -16.84 19.76
N TYR A 158 11.08 -16.03 20.29
CA TYR A 158 10.31 -16.32 21.49
C TYR A 158 8.89 -16.76 21.18
N ALA A 159 8.51 -17.03 19.92
CA ALA A 159 7.14 -17.41 19.55
C ALA A 159 6.58 -18.56 20.41
N ASP A 160 7.38 -19.60 20.67
CA ASP A 160 6.98 -20.77 21.46
C ASP A 160 6.94 -20.53 22.99
N ARG A 161 7.65 -19.51 23.48
CA ARG A 161 7.76 -19.16 24.92
C ARG A 161 7.25 -17.75 25.21
N GLY A 162 6.53 -17.14 24.29
CA GLY A 162 6.23 -15.71 24.32
C GLY A 162 5.36 -15.29 25.51
N ARG A 163 4.69 -16.25 26.17
CA ARG A 163 3.86 -16.04 27.35
C ARG A 163 4.64 -15.92 28.67
N SER A 164 5.91 -16.36 28.71
CA SER A 164 6.75 -16.30 29.92
C SER A 164 7.82 -15.23 29.88
N VAL A 165 8.08 -14.62 28.72
CA VAL A 165 9.08 -13.57 28.53
C VAL A 165 8.39 -12.22 28.45
N GLN A 166 8.88 -11.26 29.24
CA GLN A 166 8.40 -9.88 29.22
C GLN A 166 9.07 -9.06 28.12
N VAL A 167 8.35 -8.07 27.59
CA VAL A 167 8.84 -7.15 26.55
C VAL A 167 10.11 -6.42 27.00
N ARG A 168 10.18 -6.01 28.26
CA ARG A 168 11.37 -5.35 28.82
C ARG A 168 12.69 -6.12 28.66
N ALA A 169 12.63 -7.44 28.52
CA ALA A 169 13.82 -8.28 28.40
C ALA A 169 14.36 -8.36 26.97
N VAL A 170 13.54 -7.99 25.98
CA VAL A 170 13.85 -8.10 24.54
C VAL A 170 13.90 -6.75 23.83
N MET A 171 13.52 -5.66 24.53
CA MET A 171 13.56 -4.31 23.98
C MET A 171 14.99 -3.83 23.74
N ARG A 172 15.15 -2.95 22.75
CA ARG A 172 16.40 -2.23 22.47
C ARG A 172 16.29 -0.79 22.97
N PRO A 173 17.42 -0.12 23.25
CA PRO A 173 17.41 1.30 23.59
C PRO A 173 16.76 2.14 22.47
N ALA A 174 15.90 3.07 22.87
CA ALA A 174 15.34 4.06 21.96
C ALA A 174 16.38 5.14 21.61
N VAL A 175 16.27 5.73 20.43
CA VAL A 175 17.07 6.90 20.02
C VAL A 175 16.16 8.11 20.09
N PHE A 176 16.62 9.14 20.80
CA PHE A 176 15.88 10.38 21.01
C PHE A 176 16.50 11.50 20.19
N VAL A 177 15.65 12.29 19.54
CA VAL A 177 16.04 13.41 18.68
C VAL A 177 15.10 14.59 18.96
N PRO A 178 15.57 15.84 18.94
CA PRO A 178 14.68 17.00 19.02
C PRO A 178 13.68 17.02 17.85
N ASP A 179 12.42 17.34 18.12
CA ASP A 179 11.35 17.46 17.12
C ASP A 179 11.64 18.55 16.05
N SER A 180 12.45 19.55 16.42
CA SER A 180 12.87 20.66 15.57
C SER A 180 14.02 20.32 14.62
N LYS A 181 14.57 19.09 14.66
CA LYS A 181 15.73 18.72 13.84
C LYS A 181 15.34 18.69 12.35
N PRO A 182 16.15 19.29 11.45
CA PRO A 182 15.95 19.18 10.01
C PRO A 182 15.97 17.73 9.51
N LEU A 183 15.13 17.43 8.52
CA LEU A 183 14.95 16.07 8.01
C LEU A 183 16.19 15.52 7.28
N ASP A 184 16.94 16.37 6.57
CA ASP A 184 18.19 15.99 5.93
C ASP A 184 19.25 15.49 6.94
N ALA A 185 19.38 16.20 8.06
CA ALA A 185 20.29 15.87 9.14
C ALA A 185 19.79 14.66 9.95
N LEU A 186 18.48 14.49 10.08
CA LEU A 186 17.87 13.30 10.69
C LEU A 186 18.14 12.06 9.82
N LEU A 187 17.92 12.16 8.50
CA LEU A 187 18.14 11.07 7.55
C LEU A 187 19.61 10.60 7.56
N ASP A 188 20.56 11.53 7.50
CA ASP A 188 22.00 11.21 7.58
C ASP A 188 22.36 10.52 8.91
N GLU A 189 21.79 10.96 10.03
CA GLU A 189 22.00 10.31 11.31
C GLU A 189 21.42 8.88 11.35
N MET A 190 20.18 8.71 10.87
CA MET A 190 19.49 7.42 10.80
C MET A 190 20.27 6.42 9.93
N GLN A 191 20.78 6.86 8.78
CA GLN A 191 21.63 6.06 7.89
C GLN A 191 22.95 5.66 8.55
N ARG A 192 23.66 6.60 9.18
CA ARG A 192 24.94 6.32 9.85
C ARG A 192 24.79 5.36 11.03
N ARG A 193 23.74 5.55 11.84
CA ARG A 193 23.46 4.72 13.01
C ARG A 193 22.74 3.42 12.66
N ARG A 194 22.32 3.24 11.40
CA ARG A 194 21.47 2.14 10.92
C ARG A 194 20.23 1.97 11.79
N ASN A 195 19.64 3.10 12.18
CA ASN A 195 18.43 3.14 12.97
C ASN A 195 17.28 3.65 12.11
N HIS A 196 16.14 2.95 12.16
CA HIS A 196 14.98 3.17 11.30
C HIS A 196 13.80 3.80 12.06
N MET A 197 13.94 4.08 13.36
CA MET A 197 12.91 4.74 14.17
C MET A 197 13.57 5.61 15.23
N ALA A 198 13.15 6.86 15.33
CA ALA A 198 13.57 7.80 16.36
C ALA A 198 12.35 8.34 17.11
N LEU A 199 12.50 8.57 18.41
CA LEU A 199 11.51 9.20 19.25
C LEU A 199 11.82 10.69 19.28
N LEU A 200 10.79 11.51 19.00
CA LEU A 200 10.94 12.95 18.98
C LEU A 200 10.60 13.54 20.33
N VAL A 201 11.49 14.42 20.80
CA VAL A 201 11.38 15.09 22.09
C VAL A 201 11.13 16.58 21.85
N ASP A 202 10.13 17.13 22.53
CA ASP A 202 9.81 18.56 22.48
C ASP A 202 10.78 19.41 23.34
N GLU A 203 10.62 20.72 23.31
CA GLU A 203 11.44 21.65 24.10
C GLU A 203 11.25 21.52 25.63
N TYR A 204 10.19 20.87 26.10
CA TYR A 204 9.90 20.64 27.51
C TYR A 204 10.40 19.28 28.00
N GLY A 205 10.95 18.45 27.11
CA GLY A 205 11.44 17.11 27.41
C GLY A 205 10.37 16.01 27.35
N GLY A 206 9.17 16.32 26.85
CA GLY A 206 8.10 15.37 26.61
C GLY A 206 8.25 14.66 25.25
N ILE A 207 7.51 13.56 25.07
CA ILE A 207 7.49 12.88 23.77
C ILE A 207 6.50 13.60 22.85
N ALA A 208 7.03 14.20 21.79
CA ALA A 208 6.23 14.82 20.73
C ALA A 208 5.60 13.76 19.82
N GLY A 209 6.34 12.67 19.57
CA GLY A 209 5.95 11.62 18.64
C GLY A 209 7.09 10.68 18.29
N LEU A 210 6.96 10.00 17.16
CA LEU A 210 8.05 9.22 16.55
C LEU A 210 8.17 9.51 15.07
N VAL A 211 9.33 9.22 14.51
CA VAL A 211 9.58 9.31 13.07
C VAL A 211 10.37 8.09 12.62
N THR A 212 10.04 7.57 11.44
CA THR A 212 10.70 6.43 10.83
C THR A 212 11.51 6.87 9.61
N ILE A 213 12.45 6.04 9.14
CA ILE A 213 13.21 6.40 7.94
C ILE A 213 12.31 6.39 6.71
N GLU A 214 11.28 5.56 6.75
CA GLU A 214 10.24 5.45 5.73
C GLU A 214 9.48 6.77 5.60
N ASP A 215 9.08 7.42 6.70
CA ASP A 215 8.40 8.73 6.68
C ASP A 215 9.30 9.83 6.07
N VAL A 216 10.61 9.81 6.35
CA VAL A 216 11.54 10.80 5.79
C VAL A 216 11.78 10.58 4.29
N LEU A 217 11.80 9.33 3.84
CA LEU A 217 11.92 9.01 2.41
C LEU A 217 10.63 9.34 1.65
N GLU A 218 9.47 9.19 2.28
CA GLU A 218 8.16 9.52 1.72
C GLU A 218 8.07 11.02 1.37
N GLU A 219 8.70 11.92 2.12
CA GLU A 219 8.76 13.33 1.73
C GLU A 219 9.49 13.56 0.41
N ILE A 220 10.50 12.75 0.12
CA ILE A 220 11.30 12.85 -1.12
C ILE A 220 10.55 12.23 -2.28
N VAL A 221 10.05 11.02 -2.10
CA VAL A 221 9.46 10.20 -3.16
C VAL A 221 7.99 10.55 -3.40
N GLY A 222 7.33 11.15 -2.41
CA GLY A 222 5.88 11.26 -2.33
C GLY A 222 5.25 9.97 -1.81
N GLU A 223 3.92 9.97 -1.65
CA GLU A 223 3.18 8.71 -1.55
C GLU A 223 3.47 7.95 -2.84
N ILE A 224 3.99 6.73 -2.74
CA ILE A 224 4.12 5.84 -3.89
C ILE A 224 2.68 5.47 -4.26
N ALA A 225 2.03 6.35 -5.01
CA ALA A 225 0.81 6.04 -5.72
C ALA A 225 1.22 4.97 -6.72
N ASP A 226 0.62 3.80 -6.56
CA ASP A 226 0.75 2.76 -7.57
C ASP A 226 0.26 3.37 -8.90
N GLU A 227 0.82 2.95 -10.04
CA GLU A 227 0.33 3.39 -11.37
C GLU A 227 -1.15 2.99 -11.60
N TYR A 228 -1.77 2.30 -10.64
CA TYR A 228 -3.15 1.89 -10.57
C TYR A 228 -4.05 2.74 -9.65
N ASP A 229 -3.55 3.74 -8.92
CA ASP A 229 -4.37 4.63 -8.07
C ASP A 229 -5.09 5.73 -8.88
N THR A 230 -5.73 5.35 -9.98
CA THR A 230 -6.61 6.26 -10.77
C THR A 230 -8.08 6.16 -10.38
N ASP A 231 -8.44 5.33 -9.41
CA ASP A 231 -9.80 5.35 -8.87
C ASP A 231 -9.88 6.43 -7.79
N GLU A 232 -10.11 7.69 -8.21
CA GLU A 232 -10.94 8.59 -7.40
C GLU A 232 -12.25 7.83 -7.11
N ILE A 233 -12.32 7.14 -5.97
CA ILE A 233 -13.51 6.44 -5.52
C ILE A 233 -14.64 7.46 -5.60
N ALA A 234 -15.62 7.21 -6.48
CA ALA A 234 -16.77 8.09 -6.64
C ALA A 234 -17.38 8.35 -5.25
N PRO A 235 -17.75 9.60 -4.91
CA PRO A 235 -18.23 9.94 -3.56
C PRO A 235 -19.39 9.07 -3.08
N VAL A 236 -20.18 8.55 -4.02
CA VAL A 236 -21.34 7.67 -3.82
C VAL A 236 -21.39 6.62 -4.94
N GLU A 237 -21.55 5.35 -4.57
CA GLU A 237 -21.82 4.21 -5.45
C GLU A 237 -23.07 3.48 -4.95
N GLU A 238 -24.06 3.26 -5.81
CA GLU A 238 -25.27 2.50 -5.47
C GLU A 238 -25.03 1.00 -5.68
N LEU A 239 -25.17 0.20 -4.62
CA LEU A 239 -24.95 -1.26 -4.66
C LEU A 239 -26.23 -2.05 -4.96
N GLY A 240 -27.37 -1.35 -5.08
CA GLY A 240 -28.71 -1.92 -5.27
C GLY A 240 -29.46 -2.11 -3.95
N GLU A 241 -30.78 -2.33 -4.05
CA GLU A 241 -31.68 -2.59 -2.91
C GLU A 241 -31.69 -1.50 -1.82
N GLY A 242 -31.39 -0.25 -2.18
CA GLY A 242 -31.31 0.86 -1.22
C GLY A 242 -30.05 0.82 -0.34
N VAL A 243 -29.01 0.13 -0.80
CA VAL A 243 -27.68 0.09 -0.18
C VAL A 243 -26.73 0.96 -0.99
N TYR A 244 -26.00 1.83 -0.30
CA TYR A 244 -25.04 2.75 -0.91
C TYR A 244 -23.66 2.57 -0.27
N ARG A 245 -22.62 2.55 -1.10
CA ARG A 245 -21.24 2.71 -0.65
C ARG A 245 -20.87 4.17 -0.83
N VAL A 246 -20.44 4.82 0.24
CA VAL A 246 -20.06 6.23 0.22
C VAL A 246 -18.64 6.43 0.71
N SER A 247 -17.98 7.48 0.22
CA SER A 247 -16.68 7.88 0.75
C SER A 247 -16.81 8.32 2.22
N THR A 248 -15.81 8.00 3.05
CA THR A 248 -15.75 8.54 4.43
C THR A 248 -15.72 10.06 4.49
N ARG A 249 -15.32 10.72 3.40
CA ARG A 249 -15.28 12.18 3.25
C ARG A 249 -16.62 12.78 2.83
N LEU A 250 -17.62 11.97 2.50
CA LEU A 250 -18.94 12.47 2.12
C LEU A 250 -19.51 13.29 3.30
N PRO A 251 -20.05 14.49 3.06
CA PRO A 251 -20.78 15.25 4.06
C PRO A 251 -21.96 14.46 4.63
N VAL A 252 -22.25 14.67 5.91
CA VAL A 252 -23.41 14.04 6.57
C VAL A 252 -24.74 14.46 5.92
N GLU A 253 -24.82 15.72 5.48
CA GLU A 253 -25.98 16.29 4.80
C GLU A 253 -26.29 15.53 3.50
N ASP A 254 -25.27 15.30 2.68
CA ASP A 254 -25.38 14.55 1.41
C ASP A 254 -25.81 13.09 1.64
N LEU A 255 -25.35 12.46 2.75
CA LEU A 255 -25.83 11.14 3.16
C LEU A 255 -27.31 11.18 3.56
N GLY A 256 -27.73 12.23 4.27
CA GLY A 256 -29.13 12.48 4.62
C GLY A 256 -30.01 12.60 3.37
N GLU A 257 -29.59 13.39 2.39
CA GLU A 257 -30.30 13.55 1.11
C GLU A 257 -30.46 12.21 0.37
N LEU A 258 -29.42 11.38 0.34
CA LEU A 258 -29.41 10.06 -0.31
C LEU A 258 -30.49 9.12 0.26
N PHE A 259 -30.75 9.21 1.56
CA PHE A 259 -31.77 8.42 2.25
C PHE A 259 -33.05 9.22 2.57
N GLY A 260 -33.18 10.47 2.12
CA GLY A 260 -34.31 11.35 2.44
C GLY A 260 -34.54 11.52 3.95
N LEU A 261 -33.46 11.64 4.72
CA LEU A 261 -33.46 11.85 6.16
C LEU A 261 -32.87 13.23 6.49
N GLU A 262 -33.45 13.93 7.46
CA GLU A 262 -32.82 15.11 8.06
C GLU A 262 -31.86 14.63 9.16
N ILE A 263 -30.55 14.73 8.90
CA ILE A 263 -29.51 14.33 9.84
C ILE A 263 -28.78 15.60 10.32
N GLU A 264 -28.98 15.97 11.58
CA GLU A 264 -28.32 17.11 12.22
C GLU A 264 -27.36 16.62 13.31
N GLU A 265 -26.05 16.77 13.10
CA GLU A 265 -25.00 16.48 14.08
C GLU A 265 -24.11 17.72 14.24
N GLU A 266 -24.18 18.41 15.38
CA GLU A 266 -23.49 19.70 15.61
C GLU A 266 -21.95 19.58 15.64
N ASP A 267 -21.41 18.38 15.91
CA ASP A 267 -19.97 18.13 16.09
C ASP A 267 -19.36 17.25 14.97
N VAL A 268 -20.09 16.99 13.89
CA VAL A 268 -19.68 16.02 12.86
C VAL A 268 -20.03 16.48 11.43
N ASP A 269 -19.00 16.72 10.63
CA ASP A 269 -19.19 17.18 9.24
C ASP A 269 -19.29 16.04 8.21
N THR A 270 -18.75 14.85 8.50
CA THR A 270 -18.56 13.77 7.51
C THR A 270 -19.11 12.42 7.97
N VAL A 271 -19.46 11.54 7.02
CA VAL A 271 -19.93 10.17 7.31
C VAL A 271 -18.89 9.36 8.11
N GLY A 272 -17.59 9.52 7.79
CA GLY A 272 -16.52 8.91 8.57
C GLY A 272 -16.44 9.47 10.00
N GLY A 273 -16.66 10.77 10.16
CA GLY A 273 -16.78 11.42 11.47
C GLY A 273 -17.97 10.89 12.27
N MET A 274 -19.12 10.66 11.63
CA MET A 274 -20.34 10.17 12.28
C MET A 274 -20.17 8.74 12.79
N LEU A 275 -19.53 7.90 11.97
CA LEU A 275 -19.16 6.54 12.35
C LEU A 275 -18.22 6.55 13.57
N ALA A 276 -17.19 7.41 13.58
CA ALA A 276 -16.24 7.53 14.68
C ALA A 276 -16.88 8.10 15.96
N HIS A 277 -17.74 9.13 15.81
CA HIS A 277 -18.45 9.78 16.91
C HIS A 277 -19.38 8.78 17.62
N THR A 278 -20.18 8.03 16.86
CA THR A 278 -21.10 7.02 17.41
C THR A 278 -20.35 5.86 18.07
N LEU A 279 -19.18 5.47 17.55
CA LEU A 279 -18.33 4.43 18.15
C LEU A 279 -17.55 4.91 19.38
N GLY A 280 -17.36 6.23 19.56
CA GLY A 280 -16.50 6.81 20.59
C GLY A 280 -15.02 6.45 20.46
N ARG A 281 -14.58 5.97 19.29
CA ARG A 281 -13.20 5.55 18.98
C ARG A 281 -12.96 5.53 17.47
N VAL A 282 -11.70 5.44 17.07
CA VAL A 282 -11.32 5.32 15.65
C VAL A 282 -11.93 4.03 15.05
N PRO A 283 -12.72 4.12 13.97
CA PRO A 283 -13.32 2.97 13.32
C PRO A 283 -12.27 2.13 12.57
N LEU A 284 -12.37 0.81 12.71
CA LEU A 284 -11.63 -0.15 11.90
C LEU A 284 -12.54 -0.74 10.82
N PRO A 285 -12.02 -1.22 9.68
CA PRO A 285 -12.80 -1.96 8.69
C PRO A 285 -13.59 -3.10 9.34
N GLY A 286 -14.87 -3.21 8.98
CA GLY A 286 -15.86 -4.08 9.59
C GLY A 286 -16.55 -3.52 10.83
N SER A 287 -16.25 -2.28 11.25
CA SER A 287 -17.00 -1.62 12.35
C SER A 287 -18.41 -1.27 11.89
N GLU A 288 -19.40 -1.52 12.76
CA GLU A 288 -20.81 -1.29 12.46
C GLU A 288 -21.45 -0.41 13.55
N VAL A 289 -22.27 0.56 13.13
CA VAL A 289 -23.13 1.36 14.03
C VAL A 289 -24.51 1.54 13.43
N VAL A 290 -25.50 1.68 14.31
CA VAL A 290 -26.85 2.11 13.93
C VAL A 290 -27.06 3.53 14.47
N VAL A 291 -27.31 4.47 13.57
CA VAL A 291 -27.51 5.89 13.88
C VAL A 291 -28.53 6.48 12.92
N HIS A 292 -29.46 7.30 13.43
CA HIS A 292 -30.54 7.94 12.64
C HIS A 292 -31.35 6.97 11.74
N GLY A 293 -31.53 5.71 12.18
CA GLY A 293 -32.24 4.69 11.41
C GLY A 293 -31.45 4.11 10.22
N LEU A 294 -30.15 4.38 10.14
CA LEU A 294 -29.22 3.80 9.17
C LEU A 294 -28.26 2.83 9.88
N LEU A 295 -27.96 1.71 9.24
CA LEU A 295 -26.81 0.87 9.56
C LEU A 295 -25.63 1.33 8.70
N LEU A 296 -24.57 1.78 9.35
CA LEU A 296 -23.31 2.17 8.74
C LEU A 296 -22.25 1.11 9.03
N GLN A 297 -21.67 0.53 7.98
CA GLN A 297 -20.59 -0.44 8.07
C GLN A 297 -19.33 0.12 7.41
N GLY A 298 -18.25 0.30 8.18
CA GLY A 298 -16.98 0.79 7.66
C GLY A 298 -16.29 -0.26 6.78
N GLU A 299 -16.02 0.07 5.53
CA GLU A 299 -15.18 -0.68 4.62
C GLU A 299 -13.81 0.00 4.46
N GLY A 300 -12.75 -0.81 4.37
CA GLY A 300 -11.42 -0.28 4.22
C GLY A 300 -10.36 -1.35 4.27
N GLY A 301 -9.11 -0.90 4.22
CA GLY A 301 -7.96 -1.77 4.10
C GLY A 301 -6.77 -1.21 4.87
N ALA A 302 -5.64 -1.89 4.72
CA ALA A 302 -4.37 -1.27 5.07
C ALA A 302 -4.08 -0.19 4.02
N ASP A 303 -3.95 1.05 4.48
CA ASP A 303 -3.26 2.12 3.76
C ASP A 303 -1.83 1.65 3.41
N THR A 304 -1.17 2.29 2.45
CA THR A 304 0.20 2.02 1.99
C THR A 304 1.21 2.02 3.15
N ARG A 305 0.88 2.71 4.24
CA ARG A 305 1.62 2.76 5.52
C ARG A 305 1.29 1.60 6.50
N GLY A 306 0.56 0.58 6.08
CA GLY A 306 0.09 -0.54 6.92
C GLY A 306 -0.99 -0.15 7.95
N ARG A 307 -1.46 1.10 7.92
CA ARG A 307 -2.46 1.63 8.84
C ARG A 307 -3.83 1.18 8.36
N VAL A 308 -4.50 0.37 9.18
CA VAL A 308 -5.84 -0.08 8.84
C VAL A 308 -6.81 1.08 9.07
N ARG A 309 -7.39 1.62 7.99
CA ARG A 309 -8.34 2.73 8.04
C ARG A 309 -9.60 2.36 7.26
N VAL A 310 -10.72 2.96 7.66
CA VAL A 310 -11.96 2.94 6.89
C VAL A 310 -11.85 4.01 5.81
N HIS A 311 -12.03 3.63 4.55
CA HIS A 311 -11.98 4.55 3.40
C HIS A 311 -13.39 4.82 2.85
N THR A 312 -14.26 3.82 2.93
CA THR A 312 -15.66 3.87 2.50
C THR A 312 -16.58 3.38 3.61
N VAL A 313 -17.86 3.75 3.54
CA VAL A 313 -18.90 3.28 4.45
C VAL A 313 -20.05 2.73 3.61
N VAL A 314 -20.47 1.51 3.91
CA VAL A 314 -21.72 0.95 3.36
C VAL A 314 -22.86 1.37 4.27
N ALA A 315 -23.78 2.15 3.72
CA ALA A 315 -24.97 2.64 4.40
C ALA A 315 -26.22 1.93 3.86
N ARG A 316 -27.11 1.53 4.77
CA ARG A 316 -28.46 1.02 4.44
C ARG A 316 -29.44 1.38 5.55
N ARG A 317 -30.75 1.34 5.28
CA ARG A 317 -31.75 1.50 6.34
C ARG A 317 -31.67 0.35 7.35
N ALA A 318 -31.69 0.69 8.63
CA ALA A 318 -31.81 -0.30 9.70
C ALA A 318 -33.23 -0.89 9.67
N GLU A 319 -33.33 -2.21 9.73
CA GLU A 319 -34.62 -2.88 9.94
C GLU A 319 -35.13 -2.53 11.35
N GLU A 320 -36.36 -2.02 11.49
CA GLU A 320 -37.00 -1.88 12.80
C GLU A 320 -37.09 -3.26 13.46
N PRO A 321 -36.79 -3.38 14.77
CA PRO A 321 -36.86 -4.66 15.45
C PRO A 321 -38.32 -5.04 15.67
N ASP A 322 -38.93 -5.71 14.70
CA ASP A 322 -40.20 -6.41 14.88
C ASP A 322 -39.93 -7.92 15.08
N GLU A 323 -40.34 -8.39 16.26
CA GLU A 323 -40.59 -9.79 16.64
C GLU A 323 -39.46 -10.83 16.45
N LEU A 324 -38.35 -10.69 17.19
CA LEU A 324 -37.47 -11.83 17.53
C LEU A 324 -37.25 -11.97 19.04
N SER A 325 -38.33 -11.86 19.83
CA SER A 325 -38.37 -12.29 21.24
C SER A 325 -39.10 -13.63 21.45
N GLY A 326 -39.46 -14.37 20.39
CA GLY A 326 -40.23 -15.61 20.49
C GLY A 326 -39.43 -16.93 20.56
N ALA A 327 -38.15 -16.95 20.18
CA ALA A 327 -37.48 -18.21 19.83
C ALA A 327 -36.41 -18.72 20.81
N LEU A 328 -36.34 -18.19 22.04
CA LEU A 328 -35.40 -18.65 23.08
C LEU A 328 -36.08 -19.24 24.34
N ALA A 329 -37.38 -19.54 24.28
CA ALA A 329 -38.13 -20.08 25.41
C ALA A 329 -38.61 -21.54 25.31
N ASP A 330 -38.25 -22.31 24.26
CA ASP A 330 -38.74 -23.71 24.13
C ASP A 330 -37.67 -24.75 23.76
N ALA A 331 -36.40 -24.53 24.15
CA ALA A 331 -35.37 -25.56 24.07
C ALA A 331 -35.29 -26.42 25.35
N GLY A 332 -36.44 -26.79 25.90
CA GLY A 332 -36.52 -27.31 27.26
C GLY A 332 -37.61 -28.35 27.51
N ARG A 333 -37.86 -29.33 26.63
CA ARG A 333 -38.47 -30.64 27.00
C ARG A 333 -38.66 -31.62 25.84
N GLY A 334 -38.39 -32.90 26.11
CA GLY A 334 -39.06 -34.07 25.48
C GLY A 334 -38.33 -34.64 24.27
N ASP A 335 -37.45 -35.63 24.41
CA ASP A 335 -37.68 -37.07 24.64
C ASP A 335 -38.19 -37.86 23.41
N ARG A 336 -37.28 -38.71 22.90
CA ARG A 336 -37.45 -40.12 22.44
C ARG A 336 -38.35 -40.55 21.28
N GLN A 337 -37.79 -41.56 20.58
CA GLN A 337 -38.39 -42.61 19.74
C GLN A 337 -38.80 -42.18 18.32
N GLY A 338 -38.52 -42.90 17.23
CA GLY A 338 -37.92 -44.22 17.05
C GLY A 338 -38.37 -44.82 15.70
N GLY A 339 -37.46 -45.47 14.98
CA GLY A 339 -37.76 -46.46 13.92
C GLY A 339 -38.30 -45.92 12.58
N LYS A 340 -38.27 -46.62 11.44
CA LYS A 340 -37.83 -47.98 11.10
C LYS A 340 -37.94 -48.13 9.56
N ARG A 341 -36.83 -48.49 8.90
CA ARG A 341 -36.66 -49.46 7.79
C ARG A 341 -37.40 -49.33 6.42
N ARG A 342 -36.57 -49.63 5.39
CA ARG A 342 -36.77 -50.55 4.22
C ARG A 342 -37.52 -49.97 3.01
N ARG A 343 -37.19 -50.27 1.74
CA ARG A 343 -36.54 -51.41 1.03
C ARG A 343 -36.05 -50.88 -0.35
N ASP A 344 -34.84 -51.18 -0.80
CA ASP A 344 -34.38 -52.32 -1.64
C ASP A 344 -34.60 -52.21 -3.17
N THR A 345 -33.46 -52.37 -3.86
CA THR A 345 -33.17 -53.08 -5.14
C THR A 345 -33.61 -52.54 -6.50
N ARG A 346 -32.64 -51.93 -7.20
CA ARG A 346 -31.85 -52.44 -8.35
C ARG A 346 -32.60 -53.06 -9.55
N THR A 347 -32.29 -52.56 -10.76
CA THR A 347 -31.96 -53.23 -12.06
C THR A 347 -32.14 -52.16 -13.16
N GLU A 348 -31.13 -51.48 -13.71
CA GLU A 348 -30.04 -51.84 -14.66
C GLU A 348 -30.17 -51.05 -15.99
N MET A 349 -29.00 -50.71 -16.55
CA MET A 349 -28.67 -50.36 -17.95
C MET A 349 -28.88 -48.92 -18.48
N ALA A 350 -27.75 -48.18 -18.47
CA ALA A 350 -26.98 -47.76 -19.66
C ALA A 350 -26.77 -46.24 -19.89
N MET A 351 -25.50 -45.85 -19.66
CA MET A 351 -24.67 -44.85 -20.38
C MET A 351 -25.11 -43.37 -20.33
N THR A 352 -24.28 -42.36 -20.09
CA THR A 352 -22.88 -42.18 -19.68
C THR A 352 -22.79 -40.68 -19.39
N GLU A 353 -22.50 -40.25 -18.16
CA GLU A 353 -21.96 -38.91 -17.90
C GLU A 353 -21.29 -38.93 -16.52
N ARG A 354 -19.97 -38.69 -16.50
CA ARG A 354 -19.13 -38.75 -15.30
C ARG A 354 -19.36 -37.46 -14.49
N GLU A 355 -19.93 -37.62 -13.31
CA GLU A 355 -20.13 -36.59 -12.30
C GLU A 355 -18.79 -36.31 -11.59
N SER A 356 -18.24 -35.10 -11.78
CA SER A 356 -17.05 -34.61 -11.06
C SER A 356 -17.46 -34.19 -9.64
N ALA A 357 -16.99 -34.91 -8.62
CA ALA A 357 -17.24 -34.57 -7.22
C ALA A 357 -16.51 -33.26 -6.81
N GLU A 358 -17.23 -32.30 -6.25
CA GLU A 358 -16.64 -31.11 -5.61
C GLU A 358 -15.92 -31.51 -4.31
N LEU A 359 -14.64 -31.17 -4.19
CA LEU A 359 -13.78 -31.49 -3.05
C LEU A 359 -13.51 -30.23 -2.21
N ASN A 360 -13.26 -30.41 -0.91
CA ASN A 360 -12.93 -29.31 -0.01
C ASN A 360 -11.42 -29.05 -0.02
N THR A 361 -11.00 -27.80 -0.17
CA THR A 361 -9.57 -27.42 -0.21
C THR A 361 -8.78 -27.80 1.05
N ALA A 362 -9.44 -28.07 2.17
CA ALA A 362 -8.81 -28.67 3.35
C ALA A 362 -8.17 -30.04 3.09
N ASP A 363 -8.61 -30.75 2.05
CA ASP A 363 -8.12 -32.07 1.65
C ASP A 363 -6.92 -32.01 0.67
N LEU A 364 -6.49 -30.81 0.27
CA LEU A 364 -5.31 -30.63 -0.58
C LEU A 364 -4.05 -31.06 0.18
N ASN A 365 -3.11 -31.68 -0.54
CA ASN A 365 -1.78 -31.90 0.01
C ASN A 365 -1.09 -30.56 0.30
N ALA A 366 -0.09 -30.56 1.18
CA ALA A 366 0.54 -29.32 1.66
C ALA A 366 1.20 -28.49 0.54
N GLU A 367 1.63 -29.13 -0.55
CA GLU A 367 2.30 -28.45 -1.64
C GLU A 367 1.33 -27.79 -2.62
N ASP A 368 0.23 -28.46 -2.95
CA ASP A 368 -0.88 -27.89 -3.74
C ASP A 368 -1.63 -26.81 -2.94
N GLY A 369 -1.71 -26.97 -1.62
CA GLY A 369 -2.20 -25.93 -0.71
C GLY A 369 -1.33 -24.66 -0.73
N LYS A 370 0.00 -24.80 -0.90
CA LYS A 370 0.90 -23.65 -1.08
C LYS A 370 0.61 -22.91 -2.39
N LEU A 371 0.33 -23.65 -3.47
CA LEU A 371 -0.07 -23.05 -4.75
C LEU A 371 -1.38 -22.27 -4.64
N LEU A 372 -2.36 -22.79 -3.89
CA LEU A 372 -3.61 -22.09 -3.62
C LEU A 372 -3.40 -20.75 -2.90
N VAL A 373 -2.53 -20.71 -1.89
CA VAL A 373 -2.20 -19.47 -1.17
C VAL A 373 -1.54 -18.45 -2.09
N LEU A 374 -0.62 -18.90 -2.95
CA LEU A 374 0.08 -18.02 -3.89
C LEU A 374 -0.87 -17.50 -4.99
N ALA A 375 -1.78 -18.33 -5.48
CA ALA A 375 -2.79 -17.95 -6.46
C ALA A 375 -3.77 -16.90 -5.88
N ARG A 376 -4.20 -17.07 -4.62
CA ARG A 376 -5.01 -16.06 -3.91
C ARG A 376 -4.24 -14.76 -3.69
N GLY A 377 -2.97 -14.87 -3.30
CA GLY A 377 -2.11 -13.70 -3.15
C GLY A 377 -1.95 -12.95 -4.46
N ALA A 378 -1.81 -13.66 -5.59
CA ALA A 378 -1.72 -13.05 -6.90
C ALA A 378 -3.03 -12.38 -7.33
N MET A 379 -4.19 -13.04 -7.10
CA MET A 379 -5.52 -12.46 -7.32
C MET A 379 -5.70 -11.16 -6.52
N GLY A 380 -5.32 -11.17 -5.24
CA GLY A 380 -5.41 -10.01 -4.37
C GLY A 380 -4.49 -8.86 -4.77
N ARG A 381 -3.27 -9.16 -5.25
CA ARG A 381 -2.32 -8.12 -5.71
C ARG A 381 -2.77 -7.40 -6.97
N THR A 382 -3.42 -8.10 -7.91
CA THR A 382 -3.84 -7.49 -9.17
C THR A 382 -5.26 -6.93 -9.14
N GLY A 383 -5.97 -7.04 -8.00
CA GLY A 383 -7.41 -6.73 -7.92
C GLY A 383 -8.29 -7.57 -8.88
N GLY A 384 -7.73 -8.64 -9.46
CA GLY A 384 -8.34 -9.37 -10.58
C GLY A 384 -9.42 -10.34 -10.13
N VAL A 385 -10.31 -10.72 -11.05
CA VAL A 385 -11.37 -11.72 -10.79
C VAL A 385 -10.83 -13.14 -10.59
N ALA A 386 -9.60 -13.40 -11.02
CA ALA A 386 -8.94 -14.69 -10.88
C ALA A 386 -7.44 -14.54 -10.61
N GLY A 387 -6.86 -15.56 -9.97
CA GLY A 387 -5.42 -15.67 -9.77
C GLY A 387 -4.97 -17.12 -9.94
N ALA A 388 -3.73 -17.31 -10.38
CA ALA A 388 -3.17 -18.62 -10.64
C ALA A 388 -1.76 -18.77 -10.07
N ALA A 389 -1.38 -20.01 -9.79
CA ALA A 389 -0.02 -20.38 -9.45
C ALA A 389 0.35 -21.72 -10.10
N ILE A 390 1.58 -21.83 -10.61
CA ILE A 390 2.11 -23.01 -11.28
C ILE A 390 3.41 -23.41 -10.60
N ARG A 391 3.58 -24.72 -10.36
CA ARG A 391 4.85 -25.32 -9.97
C ARG A 391 5.49 -26.03 -11.16
N ASP A 392 6.74 -25.70 -11.44
CA ASP A 392 7.55 -26.41 -12.44
C ASP A 392 8.15 -27.72 -11.89
N THR A 393 8.73 -28.52 -12.78
CA THR A 393 9.41 -29.80 -12.41
C THR A 393 10.66 -29.62 -11.57
N ASP A 394 11.19 -28.40 -11.48
CA ASP A 394 12.33 -28.06 -10.62
C ASP A 394 11.89 -27.53 -9.25
N GLY A 395 10.57 -27.51 -8.98
CA GLY A 395 9.98 -27.07 -7.72
C GLY A 395 9.87 -25.56 -7.55
N ARG A 396 10.14 -24.76 -8.58
CA ARG A 396 9.91 -23.30 -8.57
C ARG A 396 8.45 -23.01 -8.78
N THR A 397 8.01 -21.86 -8.28
CA THR A 397 6.60 -21.48 -8.31
C THR A 397 6.42 -20.10 -8.92
N TYR A 398 5.46 -19.98 -9.82
CA TYR A 398 5.14 -18.76 -10.54
C TYR A 398 3.67 -18.45 -10.32
N ALA A 399 3.35 -17.23 -9.90
CA ALA A 399 1.98 -16.83 -9.61
C ALA A 399 1.63 -15.52 -10.31
N ALA A 400 0.45 -15.47 -10.92
CA ALA A 400 -0.01 -14.33 -11.70
C ALA A 400 -1.52 -14.12 -11.51
N GLY A 401 -1.95 -12.86 -11.63
CA GLY A 401 -3.36 -12.51 -11.76
C GLY A 401 -3.76 -12.37 -13.22
N THR A 402 -5.05 -12.17 -13.47
CA THR A 402 -5.55 -11.85 -14.82
C THR A 402 -4.89 -10.57 -15.34
N VAL A 403 -4.48 -10.58 -16.62
CA VAL A 403 -3.93 -9.40 -17.29
C VAL A 403 -4.93 -8.96 -18.33
N ASP A 404 -5.52 -7.78 -18.15
CA ASP A 404 -6.48 -7.20 -19.11
C ASP A 404 -5.99 -5.81 -19.51
N LEU A 405 -5.35 -5.72 -20.69
CA LEU A 405 -4.84 -4.49 -21.28
C LEU A 405 -5.54 -4.25 -22.62
N ASN A 406 -5.65 -2.99 -23.05
CA ASN A 406 -6.30 -2.60 -24.32
C ASN A 406 -5.78 -3.35 -25.57
N THR A 407 -4.57 -3.90 -25.51
CA THR A 407 -3.92 -4.62 -26.61
C THR A 407 -3.72 -6.11 -26.36
N LEU A 408 -3.93 -6.60 -25.13
CA LEU A 408 -3.64 -7.97 -24.74
C LEU A 408 -4.45 -8.38 -23.50
N SER A 409 -5.27 -9.41 -23.65
CA SER A 409 -5.98 -10.06 -22.55
C SER A 409 -5.45 -11.48 -22.33
N LEU A 410 -4.94 -11.77 -21.13
CA LEU A 410 -4.49 -13.10 -20.72
C LEU A 410 -5.22 -13.51 -19.44
N SER A 411 -5.66 -14.76 -19.38
CA SER A 411 -6.14 -15.33 -18.11
C SER A 411 -4.99 -15.41 -17.10
N ALA A 412 -5.34 -15.44 -15.81
CA ALA A 412 -4.36 -15.57 -14.74
C ALA A 412 -3.43 -16.77 -14.94
N LEU A 413 -3.98 -17.89 -15.42
CA LEU A 413 -3.22 -19.11 -15.67
C LEU A 413 -2.33 -18.98 -16.92
N GLN A 414 -2.76 -18.30 -17.98
CA GLN A 414 -1.92 -17.99 -19.14
C GLN A 414 -0.74 -17.09 -18.76
N ALA A 415 -0.98 -16.07 -17.94
CA ALA A 415 0.08 -15.19 -17.45
C ALA A 415 1.09 -15.95 -16.57
N ALA A 416 0.63 -16.88 -15.73
CA ALA A 416 1.50 -17.74 -14.93
C ALA A 416 2.36 -18.68 -15.80
N VAL A 417 1.77 -19.28 -16.85
CA VAL A 417 2.51 -20.10 -17.83
C VAL A 417 3.57 -19.26 -18.53
N ALA A 418 3.22 -18.07 -19.02
CA ALA A 418 4.16 -17.18 -19.71
C ALA A 418 5.34 -16.79 -18.82
N ALA A 419 5.09 -16.47 -17.54
CA ALA A 419 6.13 -16.16 -16.57
C ALA A 419 7.06 -17.35 -16.30
N ALA A 420 6.50 -18.56 -16.18
CA ALA A 420 7.26 -19.77 -15.95
C ALA A 420 8.17 -20.11 -17.13
N ILE A 421 7.63 -20.10 -18.35
CA ILE A 421 8.39 -20.37 -19.59
C ILE A 421 9.48 -19.31 -19.78
N SER A 422 9.16 -18.03 -19.58
CA SER A 422 10.14 -16.94 -19.71
C SER A 422 11.29 -17.05 -18.70
N SER A 423 11.05 -17.71 -17.57
CA SER A 423 12.05 -17.99 -16.54
C SER A 423 12.83 -19.30 -16.79
N GLY A 424 12.56 -19.99 -17.90
CA GLY A 424 13.25 -21.20 -18.33
C GLY A 424 12.64 -22.52 -17.83
N ALA A 425 11.38 -22.54 -17.40
CA ALA A 425 10.71 -23.79 -17.02
C ALA A 425 10.47 -24.70 -18.24
N GLU A 426 10.91 -25.95 -18.16
CA GLU A 426 10.74 -26.95 -19.24
C GLU A 426 9.51 -27.85 -19.07
N GLY A 427 8.90 -27.86 -17.88
CA GLY A 427 7.72 -28.67 -17.58
C GLY A 427 7.00 -28.23 -16.30
N PHE A 428 5.74 -28.66 -16.15
CA PHE A 428 4.88 -28.32 -15.01
C PHE A 428 4.38 -29.57 -14.29
N GLU A 429 4.40 -29.53 -12.96
CA GLU A 429 3.88 -30.61 -12.11
C GLU A 429 2.43 -30.36 -11.71
N ALA A 430 2.14 -29.12 -11.29
CA ALA A 430 0.84 -28.75 -10.77
C ALA A 430 0.54 -27.26 -11.03
N ALA A 431 -0.73 -26.95 -11.18
CA ALA A 431 -1.24 -25.60 -11.32
C ALA A 431 -2.53 -25.44 -10.53
N VAL A 432 -2.71 -24.28 -9.91
CA VAL A 432 -3.94 -23.89 -9.21
C VAL A 432 -4.48 -22.62 -9.85
N LEU A 433 -5.79 -22.60 -10.10
CA LEU A 433 -6.56 -21.45 -10.55
C LEU A 433 -7.64 -21.12 -9.52
N VAL A 434 -7.72 -19.87 -9.10
CA VAL A 434 -8.69 -19.35 -8.11
C VAL A 434 -9.63 -18.40 -8.82
N GLY A 435 -10.95 -18.58 -8.63
CA GLY A 435 -11.97 -17.71 -9.22
C GLY A 435 -12.21 -17.91 -10.72
N GLY A 436 -11.54 -18.89 -11.34
CA GLY A 436 -11.72 -19.27 -12.74
C GLY A 436 -12.66 -20.46 -12.94
N GLN A 437 -12.77 -20.92 -14.18
CA GLN A 437 -13.57 -22.10 -14.56
C GLN A 437 -12.69 -23.17 -15.23
N ASP A 438 -13.16 -24.41 -15.30
CA ASP A 438 -12.46 -25.52 -15.95
C ASP A 438 -12.18 -25.26 -17.45
N SER A 439 -12.97 -24.39 -18.08
CA SER A 439 -12.85 -23.95 -19.47
C SER A 439 -11.86 -22.78 -19.69
N ASP A 440 -11.14 -22.34 -18.65
CA ASP A 440 -10.18 -21.24 -18.76
C ASP A 440 -9.09 -21.56 -19.81
N PRO A 441 -8.80 -20.63 -20.75
CA PRO A 441 -7.85 -20.87 -21.84
C PRO A 441 -6.42 -21.17 -21.34
N GLY A 442 -6.07 -20.78 -20.11
CA GLY A 442 -4.81 -21.13 -19.48
C GLY A 442 -4.70 -22.60 -19.10
N VAL A 443 -5.81 -23.32 -18.94
CA VAL A 443 -5.78 -24.78 -18.72
C VAL A 443 -5.18 -25.48 -19.93
N ALA A 444 -5.54 -25.06 -21.15
CA ALA A 444 -4.95 -25.56 -22.37
C ALA A 444 -3.45 -25.21 -22.47
N ALA A 445 -3.07 -23.99 -22.08
CA ALA A 445 -1.67 -23.54 -22.07
C ALA A 445 -0.79 -24.38 -21.12
N VAL A 446 -1.28 -24.74 -19.93
CA VAL A 446 -0.58 -25.66 -19.02
C VAL A 446 -0.40 -27.04 -19.67
N ARG A 447 -1.44 -27.53 -20.36
CA ARG A 447 -1.44 -28.85 -20.99
C ARG A 447 -0.55 -28.94 -22.23
N GLU A 448 -0.36 -27.84 -22.94
CA GLU A 448 0.57 -27.74 -24.07
C GLU A 448 2.02 -27.99 -23.63
N VAL A 449 2.39 -27.46 -22.46
CA VAL A 449 3.73 -27.66 -21.89
C VAL A 449 3.86 -28.99 -21.15
N SER A 450 2.82 -29.40 -20.40
CA SER A 450 2.86 -30.64 -19.62
C SER A 450 1.50 -31.30 -19.55
N THR A 451 1.33 -32.35 -20.36
CA THR A 451 0.07 -33.10 -20.47
C THR A 451 -0.32 -33.79 -19.17
N SER A 452 0.63 -34.13 -18.30
CA SER A 452 0.40 -34.79 -17.02
C SER A 452 0.25 -33.85 -15.81
N ALA A 453 0.41 -32.53 -16.00
CA ALA A 453 0.34 -31.58 -14.88
C ALA A 453 -1.03 -31.63 -14.18
N VAL A 454 -1.08 -31.60 -12.85
CA VAL A 454 -2.36 -31.55 -12.13
C VAL A 454 -2.89 -30.13 -12.16
N VAL A 455 -4.09 -29.90 -12.73
CA VAL A 455 -4.70 -28.56 -12.74
C VAL A 455 -5.87 -28.56 -11.77
N ILE A 456 -5.81 -27.69 -10.78
CA ILE A 456 -6.79 -27.56 -9.71
C ILE A 456 -7.51 -26.23 -9.90
N VAL A 457 -8.82 -26.28 -10.10
CA VAL A 457 -9.65 -25.07 -10.22
C VAL A 457 -10.47 -24.94 -8.96
N THR A 458 -10.45 -23.75 -8.37
CA THR A 458 -11.15 -23.44 -7.12
C THR A 458 -12.14 -22.30 -7.32
N ASP A 459 -13.17 -22.26 -6.49
CA ASP A 459 -14.12 -21.14 -6.46
C ASP A 459 -13.42 -19.83 -6.06
N ARG A 460 -14.10 -18.69 -6.19
CA ARG A 460 -13.49 -17.37 -5.88
C ARG A 460 -13.04 -17.24 -4.42
N LYS A 461 -13.72 -17.95 -3.50
CA LYS A 461 -13.33 -18.00 -2.09
C LYS A 461 -12.21 -19.01 -1.83
N GLY A 462 -11.84 -19.81 -2.84
CA GLY A 462 -10.89 -20.92 -2.80
C GLY A 462 -11.22 -21.99 -1.76
N THR A 463 -12.50 -22.16 -1.43
CA THR A 463 -13.00 -23.08 -0.40
C THR A 463 -13.20 -24.47 -0.97
N THR A 464 -13.72 -24.57 -2.20
CA THR A 464 -13.93 -25.82 -2.91
C THR A 464 -13.03 -25.88 -4.13
N TYR A 465 -12.64 -27.09 -4.51
CA TYR A 465 -11.84 -27.32 -5.70
C TYR A 465 -12.31 -28.51 -6.50
N ARG A 466 -11.92 -28.50 -7.77
CA ARG A 466 -12.03 -29.61 -8.70
C ARG A 466 -10.69 -29.80 -9.39
N THR A 467 -10.34 -31.06 -9.65
CA THR A 467 -9.16 -31.38 -10.43
C THR A 467 -9.59 -31.61 -11.88
N VAL A 468 -9.06 -30.79 -12.78
CA VAL A 468 -9.29 -30.95 -14.21
C VAL A 468 -8.36 -32.05 -14.71
N ALA A 469 -8.89 -33.27 -14.85
CA ALA A 469 -8.16 -34.41 -15.38
C ALA A 469 -7.87 -34.19 -16.88
N GLY A 470 -6.63 -34.45 -17.30
CA GLY A 470 -6.26 -34.39 -18.71
C GLY A 470 -7.06 -35.41 -19.52
N THR A 471 -7.62 -35.00 -20.64
CA THR A 471 -8.10 -35.91 -21.68
C THR A 471 -6.95 -36.82 -22.10
N GLU A 472 -7.05 -38.13 -21.81
CA GLU A 472 -6.29 -39.14 -22.52
C GLU A 472 -6.55 -38.94 -24.02
N THR A 473 -5.48 -38.71 -24.76
CA THR A 473 -5.48 -38.63 -26.21
C THR A 473 -5.98 -39.96 -26.78
N ALA A 474 -7.23 -40.00 -27.23
CA ALA A 474 -7.64 -40.97 -28.25
C ALA A 474 -7.22 -40.40 -29.62
N ARG A 475 -6.36 -41.17 -30.29
CA ARG A 475 -5.86 -40.96 -31.66
C ARG A 475 -6.96 -40.66 -32.68
#